data_AF-A0A6V7YAC2-F1
#
_entry.id   AF-A0A6V7YAC2-F1
#
_cell.length_a   1.000
_cell.length_b   1.000
_cell.length_c   1.000
_cell.angle_alpha   90.00
_cell.angle_beta   90.00
_cell.angle_gamma   90.00
#
_symmetry.space_group_name_H-M   'P 1'
#
loop_
_entity.id
_entity.type
_entity.pdbx_description
1 polymer ?
#
loop_
_entity_poly.entity_id
_entity_poly.type
_entity_poly.pdbx_seq_one_letter_code
_entity_poly.pdbx_strand_id
1 'polypeptide(L)'
;MSMSKSSYTYNRKTFEDAEFPILCETCLGPNPYLRMSKDVHGGECKICERPFTTFRWMPGKGSRYKKTEVCQTCSKLKNVCQTCLLD
;
A
#
# COMPACT_ATOMS: atom_id res chain seq x y z
N MET A 1 37.36 12.86 5.24
CA MET A 1 36.16 12.00 5.21
C MET A 1 34.98 12.80 5.75
N SER A 2 34.30 13.57 4.88
CA SER A 2 33.08 14.28 5.26
C SER A 2 31.88 13.40 4.91
N MET A 3 31.34 12.73 5.92
CA MET A 3 30.04 12.06 5.82
C MET A 3 29.00 13.11 5.47
N SER A 4 28.62 13.20 4.19
CA SER A 4 27.45 13.96 3.77
C SER A 4 26.27 13.35 4.51
N LYS A 5 25.78 14.09 5.51
CA LYS A 5 24.55 13.82 6.25
C LYS A 5 23.45 13.58 5.21
N SER A 6 23.21 12.31 4.88
CA SER A 6 21.96 11.89 4.29
C SER A 6 20.91 12.41 5.25
N SER A 7 20.10 13.35 4.78
CA SER A 7 18.98 13.94 5.50
C SER A 7 17.90 12.88 5.70
N TYR A 8 18.22 11.85 6.49
CA TYR A 8 17.26 10.89 6.96
C TYR A 8 16.51 11.59 8.09
N THR A 9 15.45 12.31 7.72
CA THR A 9 14.45 12.87 8.63
C THR A 9 13.65 11.72 9.25
N TYR A 10 14.34 10.96 10.09
CA TYR A 10 13.79 9.98 11.01
C TYR A 10 12.91 10.75 12.01
N ASN A 11 11.58 10.63 11.89
CA ASN A 11 10.54 11.32 12.68
C ASN A 11 9.89 12.59 12.11
N ARG A 12 9.67 12.68 10.81
CA ARG A 12 8.35 13.16 10.36
C ARG A 12 7.59 11.93 9.87
N LYS A 13 6.51 11.56 10.56
CA LYS A 13 5.49 10.66 10.02
C LYS A 13 4.84 11.39 8.84
N THR A 14 5.56 11.52 7.73
CA THR A 14 5.03 12.08 6.49
C THR A 14 3.98 11.09 6.04
N PHE A 15 2.76 11.56 5.88
CA PHE A 15 1.70 10.73 5.37
C PHE A 15 2.02 10.31 3.93
N GLU A 16 1.61 9.09 3.55
CA GLU A 16 1.85 8.58 2.21
C GLU A 16 0.62 8.75 1.32
N ASP A 17 0.74 9.66 0.35
CA ASP A 17 -0.22 9.86 -0.72
C ASP A 17 0.16 9.01 -1.94
N ALA A 18 -0.76 8.13 -2.36
CA ALA A 18 -0.58 7.27 -3.52
C ALA A 18 -1.77 7.40 -4.48
N GLU A 19 -1.50 7.31 -5.78
CA GLU A 19 -2.57 7.35 -6.79
C GLU A 19 -3.16 5.97 -7.09
N PHE A 20 -2.32 4.95 -7.15
CA PHE A 20 -2.71 3.58 -7.47
C PHE A 20 -1.96 2.57 -6.57
N PRO A 21 -2.56 1.43 -6.16
CA PRO A 21 -1.91 0.45 -5.29
C PRO A 21 -0.94 -0.48 -6.05
N ILE A 22 -0.03 -1.12 -5.31
CA ILE A 22 0.89 -2.17 -5.79
C ILE A 22 0.32 -3.53 -5.38
N LEU A 23 -0.29 -4.23 -6.33
CA LEU A 23 -1.02 -5.47 -6.09
C LEU A 23 -0.64 -6.55 -7.10
N CYS A 24 -0.68 -7.81 -6.66
CA CYS A 24 -0.58 -8.96 -7.55
C CYS A 24 -1.92 -9.28 -8.23
N GLU A 25 -1.87 -9.97 -9.36
CA GLU A 25 -3.04 -10.36 -10.16
C GLU A 25 -4.06 -11.19 -9.35
N THR A 26 -3.59 -12.11 -8.51
CA THR A 26 -4.43 -12.94 -7.64
C THR A 26 -5.24 -12.10 -6.65
N CYS A 27 -4.70 -10.97 -6.19
CA CYS A 27 -5.43 -10.06 -5.31
C CYS A 27 -6.40 -9.15 -6.05
N LEU A 28 -6.09 -8.76 -7.29
CA LEU A 28 -7.02 -8.03 -8.16
C LEU A 28 -8.23 -8.91 -8.56
N GLY A 29 -7.99 -10.19 -8.78
CA GLY A 29 -9.02 -11.14 -9.19
C GLY A 29 -9.17 -11.24 -10.71
N PRO A 30 -10.05 -12.13 -11.20
CA PRO A 30 -10.12 -12.51 -12.61
C PRO A 30 -10.85 -11.49 -13.50
N ASN A 31 -11.51 -10.49 -12.92
CA ASN A 31 -12.29 -9.52 -13.69
C ASN A 31 -11.39 -8.37 -14.18
N PRO A 32 -11.26 -8.15 -15.51
CA PRO A 32 -10.46 -7.06 -16.05
C PRO A 32 -11.03 -5.67 -15.73
N TYR A 33 -12.32 -5.58 -15.36
CA TYR A 33 -12.98 -4.33 -14.98
C TYR A 33 -13.22 -4.30 -13.48
N LEU A 34 -12.40 -3.54 -12.77
CA LEU A 34 -12.45 -3.45 -11.31
C LEU A 34 -12.89 -2.06 -10.86
N ARG A 35 -13.70 -2.01 -9.79
CA ARG A 35 -14.04 -0.78 -9.08
C ARG A 35 -13.34 -0.78 -7.73
N MET A 36 -12.60 0.30 -7.46
CA MET A 36 -11.90 0.51 -6.19
C MET A 36 -12.32 1.84 -5.57
N SER A 37 -12.37 1.90 -4.25
CA SER A 37 -12.46 3.14 -3.48
C SER A 37 -11.08 3.54 -3.00
N LYS A 38 -10.68 4.79 -3.25
CA LYS A 38 -9.46 5.42 -2.72
C LYS A 38 -9.84 6.22 -1.50
N ASP A 39 -9.19 5.96 -0.37
CA ASP A 39 -9.36 6.71 0.86
C ASP A 39 -8.01 7.25 1.34
N VAL A 40 -7.88 8.58 1.29
CA VAL A 40 -6.64 9.29 1.58
C VAL A 40 -6.45 9.33 3.09
N HIS A 41 -5.37 8.70 3.58
CA HIS A 41 -5.12 8.48 5.01
C HIS A 41 -6.17 7.62 5.73
N GLY A 42 -6.86 6.75 5.00
CA GLY A 42 -7.91 5.86 5.55
C GLY A 42 -7.43 4.78 6.53
N GLY A 43 -6.12 4.66 6.74
CA GLY A 43 -5.55 3.70 7.68
C GLY A 43 -4.04 3.83 7.87
N GLU A 44 -3.52 3.08 8.84
CA GLU A 44 -2.11 3.04 9.18
C GLU A 44 -1.45 1.76 8.68
N CYS A 45 -0.23 1.88 8.16
CA CYS A 45 0.56 0.75 7.68
C CYS A 45 0.87 -0.20 8.83
N LYS A 46 0.58 -1.50 8.66
CA LYS A 46 0.84 -2.52 9.70
C LYS A 46 2.32 -2.78 10.02
N ILE A 47 3.25 -2.23 9.23
CA ILE A 47 4.69 -2.41 9.41
C ILE A 47 5.34 -1.17 10.02
N CYS A 48 5.01 0.02 9.50
CA CYS A 48 5.68 1.26 9.90
C CYS A 48 4.78 2.24 10.64
N GLU A 49 3.50 1.90 10.87
CA GLU A 49 2.51 2.70 11.61
C GLU A 49 2.33 4.13 11.06
N ARG A 50 2.66 4.32 9.77
CA ARG A 50 2.47 5.58 9.06
C ARG A 50 1.09 5.57 8.39
N PRO A 51 0.30 6.64 8.53
CA PRO A 51 -0.93 6.79 7.76
C PRO A 51 -0.62 6.83 6.27
N PHE A 52 -1.42 6.11 5.49
CA PHE A 52 -1.24 6.00 4.04
C PHE A 52 -2.59 5.95 3.33
N THR A 53 -2.57 6.20 2.03
CA THR A 53 -3.74 6.03 1.18
C THR A 53 -4.14 4.55 1.14
N THR A 54 -5.37 4.25 1.59
CA THR A 54 -5.90 2.88 1.52
C THR A 54 -6.77 2.72 0.28
N PHE A 55 -6.64 1.56 -0.36
CA PHE A 55 -7.49 1.17 -1.49
C PHE A 55 -8.33 -0.03 -1.06
N ARG A 56 -9.62 -0.03 -1.40
CA ARG A 56 -10.54 -1.14 -1.11
C ARG A 56 -11.34 -1.53 -2.35
N TRP A 57 -11.43 -2.83 -2.62
CA TRP A 57 -12.10 -3.37 -3.81
C TRP A 57 -12.69 -4.77 -3.57
N MET A 58 -13.54 -5.21 -4.49
CA MET A 58 -14.07 -6.58 -4.52
C MET A 58 -13.46 -7.34 -5.72
N PRO A 59 -12.64 -8.38 -5.49
CA PRO A 59 -11.94 -9.09 -6.57
C PRO A 59 -12.85 -9.90 -7.51
N GLY A 60 -14.02 -10.31 -7.02
CA GLY A 60 -14.97 -11.13 -7.77
C GLY A 60 -16.32 -11.23 -7.07
N LYS A 61 -17.35 -11.64 -7.81
CA LYS A 61 -18.70 -11.83 -7.25
C LYS A 61 -18.66 -12.85 -6.11
N GLY A 62 -19.24 -12.49 -4.96
CA GLY A 62 -19.27 -13.35 -3.77
C GLY A 62 -17.95 -13.43 -2.98
N SER A 63 -16.88 -12.77 -3.44
CA SER A 63 -15.64 -12.68 -2.68
C SER A 63 -15.72 -11.60 -1.60
N ARG A 64 -14.93 -11.77 -0.53
CA ARG A 64 -14.75 -10.71 0.46
C ARG A 64 -14.07 -9.48 -0.16
N TYR A 65 -14.44 -8.31 0.33
CA TYR A 65 -13.68 -7.09 0.03
C TYR A 65 -12.24 -7.24 0.51
N LYS A 66 -11.30 -6.85 -0.36
CA LYS A 66 -9.88 -6.72 -0.05
C LYS A 66 -9.55 -5.25 0.16
N LYS A 67 -8.49 -5.00 0.92
CA LYS A 67 -7.90 -3.67 1.09
C LYS A 67 -6.39 -3.75 1.15
N THR A 68 -5.71 -2.64 0.91
CA THR A 68 -4.27 -2.50 1.16
C THR A 68 -4.00 -2.47 2.67
N GLU A 69 -3.00 -3.22 3.13
CA GLU A 69 -2.66 -3.36 4.55
C GLU A 69 -1.31 -2.71 4.91
N VAL A 70 -0.49 -2.40 3.90
CA VAL A 70 0.82 -1.76 4.05
C VAL A 70 1.00 -0.63 3.04
N CYS A 71 1.80 0.36 3.41
CA CYS A 71 2.12 1.49 2.54
C CYS A 71 3.00 1.07 1.33
N GLN A 72 3.00 1.87 0.27
CA GLN A 72 3.80 1.62 -0.93
C GLN A 72 5.29 1.54 -0.59
N THR A 73 5.75 2.36 0.35
CA THR A 73 7.16 2.37 0.75
C THR A 73 7.59 1.00 1.27
N CYS A 74 6.81 0.40 2.19
CA CYS A 74 7.10 -0.93 2.73
C CYS A 74 6.99 -2.02 1.66
N SER A 75 6.00 -1.92 0.77
CA SER A 75 5.81 -2.84 -0.35
C SER A 75 6.98 -2.80 -1.34
N LYS A 76 7.45 -1.62 -1.75
CA LYS A 76 8.61 -1.44 -2.66
C LYS A 76 9.92 -1.94 -2.05
N LEU A 77 10.14 -1.69 -0.76
CA LEU A 77 11.38 -2.11 -0.08
C LEU A 77 11.57 -3.63 -0.06
N LYS A 78 10.47 -4.39 -0.07
CA LYS A 78 10.49 -5.86 -0.03
C LYS A 78 10.03 -6.51 -1.33
N ASN A 79 9.64 -5.71 -2.32
CA ASN A 79 9.02 -6.17 -3.55
C ASN A 79 7.86 -7.14 -3.29
N VAL A 80 6.84 -6.68 -2.54
CA VAL A 80 5.67 -7.51 -2.20
C VAL A 80 4.36 -6.78 -2.44
N CYS A 81 3.29 -7.52 -2.72
CA CYS A 81 1.93 -7.02 -2.82
C CYS A 81 1.45 -6.37 -1.50
N GLN A 82 0.80 -5.20 -1.59
CA GLN A 82 0.30 -4.44 -0.44
C GLN A 82 -0.81 -5.12 0.37
N THR A 83 -1.40 -6.20 -0.13
CA THR A 83 -2.50 -6.92 0.53
C THR A 83 -2.09 -8.29 1.03
N CYS A 84 -1.48 -9.13 0.19
CA CYS A 84 -1.10 -10.49 0.59
C CYS A 84 0.33 -10.60 1.12
N LEU A 85 1.17 -9.57 0.97
CA LEU A 85 2.58 -9.57 1.40
C LEU A 85 3.43 -10.69 0.76
N LEU A 86 2.95 -11.24 -0.36
CA LEU A 86 3.69 -12.14 -1.23
C LEU A 86 4.25 -11.34 -2.40
N ASP A 87 5.33 -11.84 -3.01
CA ASP A 87 5.82 -11.38 -4.31
C ASP A 87 4.72 -11.60 -5.38
#